data_AF-A0A356V3X1-F1
#
_entry.id   AF-A0A356V3X1-F1
#
_cell.length_a   1.000
_cell.length_b   1.000
_cell.length_c   1.000
_cell.angle_alpha   90.00
_cell.angle_beta   90.00
_cell.angle_gamma   90.00
#
_symmetry.space_group_name_H-M   'P 1'
#
loop_
_entity.id
_entity.type
_entity.pdbx_description
1 polymer ?
#
loop_
_entity_poly.entity_id
_entity_poly.type
_entity_poly.pdbx_seq_one_letter_code
_entity_poly.pdbx_strand_id
1 'polypeptide(L)'
;MQGWTIFTHSMRMVFANLAVAFRISLMLYLVQVAAGVYFSGKFGNTLLMLQSGTGIPHIPPGFWPTFALLLAVNLITSLWIAVSWHRYILLEENNGAVLPAFKGPQIMAYFGKSILLGLLLALVFIATSMIAGMILGAVAGEVGLLASSLVAFGVSIYLSYRIGLALPAAAIDRSMTFGESWNATTPAAAAIFQLAVIAIGFIVLIQLPQMFNADLNSVINLVYTYVMGWIIMMVGVSVLTTLFGIYVEGRKI
;
A
#
# COMPACT_ATOMS: atom_id res chain seq x y z
N MET A 1 19.66 -13.35 -5.36
CA MET A 1 19.13 -12.95 -4.03
C MET A 1 17.61 -13.14 -4.06
N GLN A 2 17.04 -14.00 -3.21
CA GLN A 2 15.66 -14.48 -3.32
C GLN A 2 14.60 -13.35 -3.24
N GLY A 3 14.83 -12.31 -2.44
CA GLY A 3 13.91 -11.16 -2.34
C GLY A 3 13.82 -10.36 -3.64
N TRP A 4 14.94 -10.15 -4.33
CA TRP A 4 14.95 -9.51 -5.66
C TRP A 4 14.14 -10.31 -6.69
N THR A 5 14.27 -11.64 -6.67
CA THR A 5 13.48 -12.53 -7.55
C THR A 5 11.99 -12.40 -7.26
N ILE A 6 11.58 -12.40 -5.98
CA ILE A 6 10.16 -12.21 -5.60
C ILE A 6 9.65 -10.84 -6.06
N PHE A 7 10.42 -9.76 -5.86
CA PHE A 7 10.03 -8.41 -6.25
C PHE A 7 9.86 -8.30 -7.77
N THR A 8 10.86 -8.73 -8.53
CA THR A 8 10.83 -8.69 -10.01
C THR A 8 9.73 -9.59 -10.58
N HIS A 9 9.50 -10.76 -9.98
CA HIS A 9 8.36 -11.61 -10.33
C HIS A 9 7.03 -10.90 -10.07
N SER A 10 6.87 -10.24 -8.92
CA SER A 10 5.65 -9.50 -8.55
C SER A 10 5.39 -8.33 -9.51
N MET A 11 6.42 -7.59 -9.91
CA MET A 11 6.29 -6.57 -10.95
C MET A 11 5.90 -7.18 -12.30
N ARG A 12 6.63 -8.23 -12.73
CA ARG A 12 6.35 -8.90 -14.00
C ARG A 12 4.93 -9.46 -14.03
N MET A 13 4.40 -9.93 -12.91
CA MET A 13 3.02 -10.40 -12.80
C MET A 13 2.01 -9.33 -13.20
N VAL A 14 2.20 -8.07 -12.76
CA VAL A 14 1.34 -6.95 -13.14
C VAL A 14 1.50 -6.60 -14.62
N PHE A 15 2.74 -6.41 -15.08
CA PHE A 15 2.99 -5.94 -16.45
C PHE A 15 2.76 -7.01 -17.53
N ALA A 16 2.95 -8.30 -17.21
CA ALA A 16 2.62 -9.41 -18.11
C ALA A 16 1.10 -9.59 -18.24
N ASN A 17 0.33 -9.17 -17.23
CA ASN A 17 -1.13 -9.22 -17.22
C ASN A 17 -1.75 -7.83 -17.33
N LEU A 18 -1.10 -6.88 -18.02
CA LEU A 18 -1.47 -5.46 -17.98
C LEU A 18 -2.92 -5.20 -18.43
N ALA A 19 -3.38 -5.91 -19.46
CA ALA A 19 -4.75 -5.80 -19.94
C ALA A 19 -5.78 -6.19 -18.85
N VAL A 20 -5.50 -7.26 -18.10
CA VAL A 20 -6.37 -7.70 -17.01
C VAL A 20 -6.23 -6.80 -15.79
N ALA A 21 -5.01 -6.36 -15.48
CA ALA A 21 -4.75 -5.39 -14.41
C ALA A 21 -5.57 -4.12 -14.62
N PHE A 22 -5.54 -3.53 -15.83
CA PHE A 22 -6.39 -2.39 -16.17
C PHE A 22 -7.87 -2.74 -16.12
N ARG A 23 -8.27 -3.89 -16.65
CA ARG A 23 -9.70 -4.26 -16.63
C ARG A 23 -10.26 -4.41 -15.22
N ILE A 24 -9.47 -4.94 -14.28
CA ILE A 24 -9.89 -5.07 -12.88
C ILE A 24 -9.89 -3.71 -12.17
N SER A 25 -8.89 -2.86 -12.45
CA SER A 25 -8.63 -1.69 -11.61
C SER A 25 -9.02 -0.35 -12.20
N LEU A 26 -9.04 -0.18 -13.52
CA LEU A 26 -9.08 1.12 -14.18
C LEU A 26 -10.30 1.93 -13.78
N MET A 27 -11.52 1.39 -13.91
CA MET A 27 -12.73 2.14 -13.57
C MET A 27 -12.76 2.53 -12.09
N LEU A 28 -12.43 1.59 -11.21
CA LEU A 28 -12.38 1.82 -9.76
C LEU A 28 -11.31 2.86 -9.39
N TYR A 29 -10.16 2.80 -10.06
CA TYR A 29 -9.06 3.73 -9.84
C TYR A 29 -9.38 5.13 -10.40
N LEU A 30 -10.04 5.24 -11.54
CA LEU A 30 -10.51 6.52 -12.08
C LEU A 30 -11.48 7.24 -11.13
N VAL A 31 -12.30 6.49 -10.38
CA VAL A 31 -13.13 7.07 -9.32
C VAL A 31 -12.27 7.64 -8.18
N GLN A 32 -11.19 6.96 -7.78
CA GLN A 32 -10.23 7.49 -6.80
C GLN A 32 -9.55 8.76 -7.32
N VAL A 33 -9.11 8.74 -8.58
CA VAL A 33 -8.48 9.90 -9.24
C VAL A 33 -9.45 11.08 -9.26
N ALA A 34 -10.68 10.89 -9.72
CA ALA A 34 -11.68 11.95 -9.78
C ALA A 34 -11.99 12.53 -8.40
N ALA A 35 -12.18 11.67 -7.38
CA ALA A 35 -12.41 12.12 -6.01
C ALA A 35 -11.21 12.87 -5.44
N GLY A 36 -9.99 12.39 -5.69
CA GLY A 36 -8.75 13.01 -5.26
C GLY A 36 -8.50 14.36 -5.93
N VAL A 37 -8.68 14.46 -7.25
CA VAL A 37 -8.54 15.73 -7.99
C VAL A 37 -9.57 16.75 -7.51
N TYR A 38 -10.82 16.33 -7.32
CA TYR A 38 -11.86 17.20 -6.76
C TYR A 38 -11.50 17.70 -5.35
N PHE A 39 -11.04 16.80 -4.48
CA PHE A 39 -10.64 17.17 -3.11
C PHE A 39 -9.44 18.12 -3.11
N SER A 40 -8.38 17.80 -3.85
CA SER A 40 -7.17 18.61 -3.95
C SER A 40 -7.43 19.98 -4.57
N GLY A 41 -8.25 20.07 -5.61
CA GLY A 41 -8.62 21.36 -6.21
C GLY A 41 -9.41 22.27 -5.27
N LYS A 42 -10.23 21.69 -4.39
CA LYS A 42 -11.07 22.46 -3.46
C LYS A 42 -10.40 22.76 -2.11
N PHE A 43 -9.59 21.84 -1.62
CA PHE A 43 -9.06 21.85 -0.25
C PHE A 43 -7.55 21.59 -0.17
N GLY A 44 -6.82 21.53 -1.28
CA GLY A 44 -5.39 21.22 -1.30
C GLY A 44 -4.54 22.16 -0.44
N ASN A 45 -4.80 23.47 -0.51
CA ASN A 45 -4.10 24.45 0.34
C ASN A 45 -4.38 24.23 1.83
N THR A 46 -5.64 23.93 2.19
CA THR A 46 -6.01 23.60 3.58
C THR A 46 -5.29 22.34 4.05
N LEU A 47 -5.21 21.31 3.21
CA LEU A 47 -4.50 20.07 3.52
C LEU A 47 -3.00 20.33 3.73
N LEU A 48 -2.36 21.12 2.88
CA LEU A 48 -0.94 21.48 3.02
C LEU A 48 -0.66 22.27 4.31
N MET A 49 -1.54 23.20 4.68
CA MET A 49 -1.44 23.92 5.96
C MET A 49 -1.57 22.97 7.16
N LEU A 50 -2.54 22.05 7.13
CA LEU A 50 -2.71 21.04 8.17
C LEU A 50 -1.49 20.12 8.29
N GLN A 51 -0.89 19.72 7.17
CA GLN A 51 0.28 18.84 7.15
C GLN A 51 1.57 19.52 7.60
N SER A 52 1.76 20.78 7.20
CA SER A 52 2.96 21.55 7.58
C SER A 52 2.96 21.98 9.05
N GLY A 53 1.80 21.95 9.71
CA GLY A 53 1.66 22.44 11.09
C GLY A 53 1.92 23.95 11.21
N THR A 54 1.93 24.68 10.09
CA THR A 54 2.20 26.12 10.07
C THR A 54 0.89 26.92 10.13
N GLY A 55 0.81 27.84 11.10
CA GLY A 55 -0.33 28.72 11.29
C GLY A 55 -1.55 28.06 11.96
N ILE A 56 -2.62 28.84 12.15
CA ILE A 56 -3.92 28.33 12.57
C ILE A 56 -4.69 27.97 11.29
N PRO A 57 -4.96 26.68 11.03
CA PRO A 57 -5.65 26.30 9.81
C PRO A 57 -7.09 26.85 9.84
N HIS A 58 -7.43 27.74 8.90
CA HIS A 58 -8.82 28.05 8.62
C HIS A 58 -9.43 26.86 7.87
N ILE A 59 -10.17 26.00 8.57
CA ILE A 59 -10.82 24.83 7.98
C ILE A 59 -12.14 25.29 7.32
N PRO A 60 -12.24 25.28 5.97
CA PRO A 60 -13.43 25.75 5.31
C PRO A 60 -14.62 24.81 5.57
N PRO A 61 -15.87 25.33 5.52
CA PRO A 61 -17.06 24.50 5.59
C PRO A 61 -17.03 23.37 4.55
N GLY A 62 -17.39 22.17 4.97
CA GLY A 62 -17.43 20.98 4.09
C GLY A 62 -16.10 20.24 3.91
N PHE A 63 -15.00 20.70 4.52
CA PHE A 63 -13.72 19.99 4.48
C PHE A 63 -13.85 18.55 5.03
N TRP A 64 -14.29 18.40 6.28
CA TRP A 64 -14.35 17.09 6.94
C TRP A 64 -15.30 16.10 6.26
N PRO A 65 -16.53 16.46 5.87
CA PRO A 65 -17.40 15.56 5.12
C PRO A 65 -16.80 15.12 3.78
N THR A 66 -16.16 16.05 3.05
CA THR A 66 -15.53 15.72 1.76
C THR A 66 -14.30 14.83 1.95
N PHE A 67 -13.51 15.08 3.00
CA PHE A 67 -12.37 14.24 3.35
C PHE A 67 -12.81 12.82 3.76
N ALA A 68 -13.85 12.70 4.58
CA ALA A 68 -14.43 11.41 4.95
C ALA A 68 -14.93 10.64 3.72
N LEU A 69 -15.60 11.33 2.78
CA LEU A 69 -16.03 10.75 1.51
C LEU A 69 -14.85 10.28 0.66
N LEU A 70 -13.79 11.09 0.56
CA LEU A 70 -12.56 10.72 -0.13
C LEU A 70 -11.96 9.44 0.46
N LEU A 71 -11.85 9.34 1.78
CA LEU A 71 -11.34 8.16 2.46
C LEU A 71 -12.21 6.93 2.19
N ALA A 72 -13.53 7.07 2.27
CA ALA A 72 -14.46 5.99 1.99
C ALA A 72 -14.34 5.48 0.54
N VAL A 73 -14.26 6.39 -0.43
CA VAL A 73 -14.07 6.05 -1.85
C VAL A 73 -12.76 5.30 -2.06
N ASN A 74 -11.65 5.82 -1.55
CA ASN A 74 -10.32 5.19 -1.67
C ASN A 74 -10.31 3.81 -1.01
N LEU A 75 -10.89 3.70 0.18
CA LEU A 75 -10.97 2.44 0.92
C LEU A 75 -11.78 1.38 0.15
N ILE A 76 -13.02 1.70 -0.24
CA ILE A 76 -13.91 0.72 -0.90
C ILE A 76 -13.32 0.27 -2.22
N THR A 77 -12.85 1.21 -3.05
CA THR A 77 -12.31 0.88 -4.36
C THR A 77 -10.98 0.13 -4.26
N SER A 78 -10.06 0.51 -3.35
CA SER A 78 -8.79 -0.22 -3.18
C SER A 78 -9.00 -1.66 -2.67
N LEU A 79 -9.92 -1.87 -1.73
CA LEU A 79 -10.29 -3.22 -1.26
C LEU A 79 -10.86 -4.06 -2.40
N TRP A 80 -11.75 -3.48 -3.20
CA TRP A 80 -12.35 -4.17 -4.34
C TRP A 80 -11.28 -4.55 -5.38
N ILE A 81 -10.36 -3.64 -5.71
CA ILE A 81 -9.23 -3.92 -6.60
C ILE A 81 -8.35 -5.03 -6.03
N ALA A 82 -7.93 -4.91 -4.76
CA ALA A 82 -7.02 -5.87 -4.14
C ALA A 82 -7.60 -7.28 -4.08
N VAL A 83 -8.86 -7.43 -3.64
CA VAL A 83 -9.54 -8.73 -3.59
C VAL A 83 -9.71 -9.32 -4.97
N SER A 84 -10.13 -8.52 -5.95
CA SER A 84 -10.28 -8.99 -7.33
C SER A 84 -8.95 -9.43 -7.94
N TRP A 85 -7.87 -8.68 -7.67
CA TRP A 85 -6.54 -9.02 -8.15
C TRP A 85 -5.99 -10.30 -7.52
N HIS A 86 -6.12 -10.46 -6.20
CA HIS A 86 -5.74 -11.70 -5.52
C HIS A 86 -6.46 -12.91 -6.10
N ARG A 87 -7.77 -12.81 -6.32
CA ARG A 87 -8.59 -13.90 -6.88
C ARG A 87 -8.23 -14.19 -8.33
N TYR A 88 -7.95 -13.17 -9.14
CA TYR A 88 -7.49 -13.38 -10.51
C TYR A 88 -6.17 -14.17 -10.54
N ILE A 89 -5.18 -13.80 -9.73
CA ILE A 89 -3.87 -14.47 -9.76
C ILE A 89 -3.92 -15.87 -9.11
N LEU A 90 -4.67 -16.02 -8.02
CA LEU A 90 -4.68 -17.27 -7.25
C LEU A 90 -5.70 -18.28 -7.77
N LEU A 91 -6.86 -17.82 -8.25
CA LEU A 91 -7.97 -18.67 -8.69
C LEU A 91 -8.27 -18.58 -10.19
N GLU A 92 -7.51 -17.78 -10.94
CA GLU A 92 -7.76 -17.49 -12.37
C GLU A 92 -9.18 -16.94 -12.63
N GLU A 93 -9.77 -16.29 -11.63
CA GLU A 93 -11.13 -15.78 -11.72
C GLU A 93 -11.18 -14.56 -12.66
N ASN A 94 -11.68 -14.76 -13.89
CA ASN A 94 -11.87 -13.70 -14.86
C ASN A 94 -13.15 -13.94 -15.68
N ASN A 95 -14.13 -13.04 -15.54
CA ASN A 95 -15.47 -13.19 -16.13
C ASN A 95 -15.72 -12.32 -17.39
N GLY A 96 -14.71 -11.74 -18.03
CA GLY A 96 -14.92 -10.86 -19.19
C GLY A 96 -15.50 -9.46 -18.89
N ALA A 97 -16.07 -9.21 -17.71
CA ALA A 97 -16.71 -7.94 -17.35
C ALA A 97 -15.75 -6.74 -17.20
N VAL A 98 -16.22 -5.55 -17.58
CA VAL A 98 -15.49 -4.26 -17.46
C VAL A 98 -15.31 -3.84 -16.01
N LEU A 99 -16.26 -4.18 -15.14
CA LEU A 99 -16.16 -3.99 -13.70
C LEU A 99 -16.06 -5.38 -13.05
N PRO A 100 -15.10 -5.61 -12.13
CA PRO A 100 -15.00 -6.89 -11.44
C PRO A 100 -16.25 -7.14 -10.58
N ALA A 101 -16.59 -8.42 -10.40
CA ALA A 101 -17.74 -8.78 -9.56
C ALA A 101 -17.53 -8.30 -8.11
N PHE A 102 -18.59 -7.76 -7.49
CA PHE A 102 -18.53 -7.33 -6.10
C PHE A 102 -18.61 -8.53 -5.16
N LYS A 103 -17.49 -8.89 -4.54
CA LYS A 103 -17.34 -10.03 -3.63
C LYS A 103 -17.48 -9.56 -2.17
N GLY A 104 -18.68 -9.13 -1.79
CA GLY A 104 -18.96 -8.48 -0.51
C GLY A 104 -18.39 -9.20 0.73
N PRO A 105 -18.64 -10.51 0.91
CA PRO A 105 -18.09 -11.27 2.04
C PRO A 105 -16.56 -11.27 2.10
N GLN A 106 -15.90 -11.49 0.96
CA GLN A 106 -14.44 -11.52 0.83
C GLN A 106 -13.83 -10.14 1.06
N ILE A 107 -14.47 -9.09 0.52
CA ILE A 107 -14.09 -7.69 0.75
C ILE A 107 -14.17 -7.35 2.24
N MET A 108 -15.24 -7.78 2.94
CA MET A 108 -15.38 -7.55 4.38
C MET A 108 -14.38 -8.34 5.22
N ALA A 109 -14.11 -9.60 4.86
CA ALA A 109 -13.09 -10.41 5.53
C ALA A 109 -11.69 -9.79 5.35
N TYR A 110 -11.36 -9.37 4.12
CA TYR A 110 -10.12 -8.68 3.80
C TYR A 110 -10.01 -7.35 4.54
N PHE A 111 -11.09 -6.56 4.60
CA PHE A 111 -11.13 -5.30 5.31
C PHE A 111 -10.87 -5.48 6.80
N GLY A 112 -11.56 -6.43 7.46
CA GLY A 112 -11.35 -6.71 8.87
C GLY A 112 -9.91 -7.12 9.18
N LYS A 113 -9.29 -7.97 8.33
CA LYS A 113 -7.87 -8.32 8.44
C LYS A 113 -6.95 -7.12 8.21
N SER A 114 -7.30 -6.25 7.27
CA SER A 114 -6.55 -5.03 6.98
C SER A 114 -6.59 -4.04 8.14
N ILE A 115 -7.73 -3.89 8.84
CA ILE A 115 -7.82 -3.08 10.07
C ILE A 115 -6.92 -3.65 11.15
N LEU A 116 -7.04 -4.94 11.45
CA LEU A 116 -6.24 -5.58 12.50
C LEU A 116 -4.74 -5.49 12.20
N LEU A 117 -4.36 -5.70 10.94
CA LEU A 117 -3.00 -5.51 10.47
C LEU A 117 -2.55 -4.06 10.64
N GLY A 118 -3.36 -3.09 10.19
CA GLY A 118 -3.06 -1.67 10.28
C GLY A 118 -2.88 -1.21 11.73
N LEU A 119 -3.72 -1.66 12.66
CA LEU A 119 -3.60 -1.35 14.09
C LEU A 119 -2.31 -1.93 14.67
N LEU A 120 -1.98 -3.19 14.37
CA LEU A 120 -0.74 -3.80 14.83
C LEU A 120 0.49 -3.07 14.27
N LEU A 121 0.49 -2.76 12.98
CA LEU A 121 1.58 -2.04 12.34
C LEU A 121 1.70 -0.59 12.84
N ALA A 122 0.60 0.07 13.17
CA ALA A 122 0.62 1.40 13.79
C ALA A 122 1.25 1.37 15.19
N LEU A 123 0.90 0.38 16.02
CA LEU A 123 1.53 0.19 17.33
C LEU A 123 3.03 -0.07 17.20
N VAL A 124 3.43 -0.96 16.28
CA VAL A 124 4.85 -1.22 16.04
C VAL A 124 5.56 0.03 15.50
N PHE A 125 4.93 0.77 14.59
CA PHE A 125 5.50 1.99 14.03
C PHE A 125 5.76 3.01 15.13
N ILE A 126 4.77 3.29 15.99
CA ILE A 126 4.89 4.22 17.12
C ILE A 126 5.99 3.76 18.09
N ALA A 127 5.97 2.48 18.49
CA ALA A 127 6.97 1.94 19.41
C ALA A 127 8.39 2.04 18.82
N THR A 128 8.55 1.64 17.56
CA THR A 128 9.84 1.69 16.86
C THR A 128 10.31 3.12 16.66
N SER A 129 9.42 4.05 16.28
CA SER A 129 9.77 5.46 16.08
C SER A 129 10.16 6.13 17.40
N MET A 130 9.50 5.79 18.51
CA MET A 130 9.87 6.30 19.84
C MET A 130 11.26 5.81 20.25
N ILE A 131 11.50 4.50 20.18
CA ILE A 131 12.77 3.90 20.60
C ILE A 131 13.91 4.37 19.69
N ALA A 132 13.74 4.27 18.37
CA ALA A 132 14.75 4.71 17.41
C ALA A 132 14.95 6.23 17.47
N GLY A 133 13.88 7.01 17.70
CA GLY A 133 13.96 8.46 17.85
C GLY A 133 14.76 8.89 19.09
N MET A 134 14.57 8.21 20.22
CA MET A 134 15.38 8.45 21.43
C MET A 134 16.86 8.13 21.20
N ILE A 135 17.16 6.97 20.59
CA ILE A 135 18.55 6.53 20.38
C ILE A 135 19.23 7.38 19.31
N LEU A 136 18.65 7.42 18.11
CA LEU A 136 19.26 8.10 16.96
C LEU A 136 19.21 9.61 17.11
N GLY A 137 18.14 10.16 17.68
CA GLY A 137 18.03 11.59 17.97
C GLY A 137 19.06 12.06 18.99
N ALA A 138 19.36 11.26 20.01
CA ALA A 138 20.43 11.58 20.97
C ALA A 138 21.84 11.57 20.35
N VAL A 139 22.08 10.68 19.38
CA VAL A 139 23.40 10.52 18.75
C VAL A 139 23.63 11.51 17.59
N ALA A 140 22.58 11.79 16.81
CA ALA A 140 22.69 12.49 15.53
C ALA A 140 21.69 13.65 15.34
N GLY A 141 21.01 14.09 16.41
CA GLY A 141 20.07 15.21 16.38
C GLY A 141 18.94 15.02 15.36
N GLU A 142 18.68 16.06 14.56
CA GLU A 142 17.62 16.05 13.54
C GLU A 142 17.81 14.96 12.47
N VAL A 143 19.05 14.70 12.05
CA VAL A 143 19.36 13.62 11.08
C VAL A 143 19.00 12.26 11.68
N GLY A 144 19.25 12.08 12.98
CA GLY A 144 18.86 10.90 13.73
C GLY A 144 17.34 10.73 13.81
N LEU A 145 16.59 11.82 14.02
CA LEU A 145 15.13 11.78 14.03
C LEU A 145 14.54 11.41 12.66
N LEU A 146 15.10 11.94 11.57
CA LEU A 146 14.69 11.53 10.21
C LEU A 146 14.99 10.06 9.95
N ALA A 147 16.19 9.59 10.33
CA ALA A 147 16.57 8.19 10.20
C ALA A 147 15.65 7.25 11.02
N SER A 148 15.16 7.70 12.18
CA SER A 148 14.23 6.91 13.00
C SER A 148 12.92 6.59 12.29
N SER A 149 12.42 7.51 11.46
CA SER A 149 11.22 7.30 10.65
C SER A 149 11.45 6.24 9.58
N LEU A 150 12.61 6.28 8.90
CA LEU A 150 12.98 5.25 7.92
C LEU A 150 13.11 3.86 8.55
N VAL A 151 13.68 3.78 9.76
CA VAL A 151 13.75 2.52 10.53
C VAL A 151 12.34 2.02 10.86
N ALA A 152 11.47 2.88 11.38
CA ALA A 152 10.09 2.51 11.70
C ALA A 152 9.32 2.02 10.46
N PHE A 153 9.44 2.71 9.32
CA PHE A 153 8.86 2.27 8.05
C PHE A 153 9.40 0.92 7.60
N GLY A 154 10.72 0.71 7.67
CA GLY A 154 11.33 -0.55 7.28
C GLY A 154 10.86 -1.73 8.13
N VAL A 155 10.76 -1.54 9.44
CA VAL A 155 10.20 -2.55 10.36
C VAL A 155 8.73 -2.83 10.03
N SER A 156 7.91 -1.79 9.80
CA SER A 156 6.50 -1.96 9.44
C SER A 156 6.32 -2.70 8.11
N ILE A 157 7.12 -2.40 7.09
CA ILE A 157 7.08 -3.12 5.79
C ILE A 157 7.53 -4.57 5.95
N TYR A 158 8.60 -4.80 6.71
CA TYR A 158 9.05 -6.16 6.99
C TYR A 158 7.95 -6.99 7.66
N LEU A 159 7.32 -6.45 8.71
CA LEU A 159 6.23 -7.13 9.39
C LEU A 159 5.01 -7.29 8.50
N SER A 160 4.64 -6.29 7.71
CA SER A 160 3.49 -6.37 6.82
C SER A 160 3.63 -7.53 5.82
N TYR A 161 4.82 -7.78 5.29
CA TYR A 161 5.08 -8.96 4.45
C TYR A 161 5.13 -10.29 5.22
N ARG A 162 5.56 -10.29 6.49
CA ARG A 162 5.58 -11.52 7.32
C ARG A 162 4.18 -11.99 7.72
N ILE A 163 3.30 -11.08 8.11
CA ILE A 163 1.97 -11.42 8.63
C ILE A 163 0.82 -11.12 7.65
N GLY A 164 1.12 -10.41 6.56
CA GLY A 164 0.14 -9.96 5.58
C GLY A 164 -0.38 -11.05 4.65
N LEU A 165 0.13 -12.28 4.67
CA LEU A 165 -0.41 -13.38 3.84
C LEU A 165 -1.85 -13.76 4.26
N ALA A 166 -2.29 -13.33 5.45
CA ALA A 166 -3.69 -13.42 5.85
C ALA A 166 -4.65 -12.61 4.94
N LEU A 167 -4.14 -11.59 4.24
CA LEU A 167 -4.92 -10.77 3.30
C LEU A 167 -5.29 -11.54 2.03
N PRO A 168 -4.36 -12.09 1.23
CA PRO A 168 -4.70 -12.92 0.08
C PRO A 168 -5.52 -14.16 0.48
N ALA A 169 -5.23 -14.78 1.63
CA ALA A 169 -6.07 -15.86 2.17
C ALA A 169 -7.54 -15.43 2.32
N ALA A 170 -7.80 -14.28 2.95
CA ALA A 170 -9.16 -13.75 3.11
C ALA A 170 -9.83 -13.42 1.75
N ALA A 171 -9.07 -12.99 0.75
CA ALA A 171 -9.60 -12.72 -0.59
C ALA A 171 -10.08 -13.98 -1.32
N ILE A 172 -9.46 -15.13 -1.04
CA ILE A 172 -9.77 -16.42 -1.70
C ILE A 172 -10.60 -17.36 -0.83
N ASP A 173 -11.32 -16.84 0.17
CA ASP A 173 -12.17 -17.62 1.08
C ASP A 173 -11.40 -18.68 1.91
N ARG A 174 -10.11 -18.45 2.17
CA ARG A 174 -9.28 -19.29 3.05
C ARG A 174 -9.06 -18.60 4.40
N SER A 175 -9.25 -19.34 5.49
CA SER A 175 -8.90 -18.85 6.82
C SER A 175 -7.39 -18.90 7.05
N MET A 176 -6.83 -17.77 7.48
CA MET A 176 -5.44 -17.69 7.94
C MET A 176 -5.31 -16.66 9.07
N THR A 177 -4.58 -17.04 10.11
CA THR A 177 -4.21 -16.19 11.24
C THR A 177 -2.86 -15.51 10.97
N PHE A 178 -2.58 -14.42 11.69
CA PHE A 178 -1.27 -13.76 11.58
C PHE A 178 -0.12 -14.65 12.08
N GLY A 179 -0.37 -15.51 13.07
CA GLY A 179 0.60 -16.50 13.54
C GLY A 179 0.93 -17.56 12.48
N GLU A 180 -0.08 -18.07 11.76
CA GLU A 180 0.15 -18.96 10.62
C GLU A 180 0.93 -18.27 9.51
N SER A 181 0.63 -17.01 9.20
CA SER A 181 1.39 -16.22 8.23
C SER A 181 2.84 -16.05 8.64
N TRP A 182 3.09 -15.74 9.92
CA TRP A 182 4.43 -15.62 10.46
C TRP A 182 5.22 -16.93 10.32
N ASN A 183 4.59 -18.06 10.66
CA ASN A 183 5.20 -19.39 10.59
C ASN A 183 5.49 -19.81 9.14
N ALA A 184 4.53 -19.59 8.22
CA ALA A 184 4.71 -19.87 6.80
C ALA A 184 5.86 -19.05 6.18
N THR A 185 6.07 -17.82 6.66
CA THR A 185 7.13 -16.93 6.17
C THR A 185 8.45 -17.02 6.95
N THR A 186 8.56 -17.85 7.99
CA THR A 186 9.80 -18.03 8.76
C THR A 186 11.00 -18.45 7.89
N PRO A 187 10.87 -19.45 6.99
CA PRO A 187 11.97 -19.82 6.08
C PRO A 187 12.37 -18.68 5.13
N ALA A 188 11.49 -17.70 4.93
CA ALA A 188 11.64 -16.58 4.01
C ALA A 188 12.17 -15.30 4.67
N ALA A 189 12.51 -15.31 5.97
CA ALA A 189 12.79 -14.10 6.73
C ALA A 189 13.84 -13.19 6.07
N ALA A 190 14.94 -13.76 5.59
CA ALA A 190 15.99 -13.02 4.89
C ALA A 190 15.52 -12.45 3.54
N ALA A 191 14.71 -13.20 2.79
CA ALA A 191 14.14 -12.73 1.52
C ALA A 191 13.14 -11.59 1.75
N ILE A 192 12.32 -11.67 2.80
CA ILE A 192 11.36 -10.63 3.18
C ILE A 192 12.06 -9.38 3.72
N PHE A 193 13.16 -9.54 4.47
CA PHE A 193 14.01 -8.41 4.85
C PHE A 193 14.56 -7.70 3.62
N GLN A 194 15.07 -8.45 2.65
CA GLN A 194 15.52 -7.87 1.39
C GLN A 194 14.38 -7.16 0.64
N LEU A 195 13.17 -7.74 0.60
CA LEU A 195 11.99 -7.10 0.01
C LEU A 195 11.64 -5.78 0.70
N ALA A 196 11.75 -5.71 2.02
CA ALA A 196 11.50 -4.47 2.77
C ALA A 196 12.51 -3.38 2.39
N VAL A 197 13.81 -3.72 2.28
CA VAL A 197 14.84 -2.78 1.83
C VAL A 197 14.58 -2.31 0.40
N ILE A 198 14.24 -3.23 -0.52
CA ILE A 198 13.89 -2.88 -1.90
C ILE A 198 12.67 -1.97 -1.94
N ALA A 199 11.63 -2.26 -1.15
CA ALA A 199 10.41 -1.46 -1.09
C ALA A 199 10.68 -0.03 -0.59
N ILE A 200 11.51 0.13 0.45
CA ILE A 200 11.94 1.47 0.91
C ILE A 200 12.68 2.20 -0.22
N GLY A 201 13.66 1.54 -0.85
CA GLY A 201 14.40 2.11 -1.97
C GLY A 201 13.47 2.54 -3.11
N PHE A 202 12.49 1.71 -3.46
CA PHE A 202 11.49 2.02 -4.47
C PHE A 202 10.62 3.22 -4.10
N ILE A 203 10.15 3.30 -2.85
CA ILE A 203 9.37 4.45 -2.36
C ILE A 203 10.19 5.75 -2.43
N VAL A 204 11.45 5.71 -1.99
CA VAL A 204 12.35 6.89 -2.05
C VAL A 204 12.57 7.31 -3.50
N LEU A 205 12.87 6.36 -4.40
CA LEU A 205 13.09 6.64 -5.81
C LEU A 205 11.86 7.27 -6.49
N ILE A 206 10.65 6.82 -6.15
CA ILE A 206 9.41 7.38 -6.70
C ILE A 206 9.18 8.83 -6.23
N GLN A 207 9.68 9.22 -5.06
CA GLN A 207 9.51 10.58 -4.58
C GLN A 207 10.48 11.59 -5.21
N LEU A 208 11.62 11.14 -5.76
CA LEU A 208 12.65 12.04 -6.30
C LEU A 208 12.14 13.00 -7.39
N PRO A 209 11.36 12.58 -8.41
CA PRO A 209 10.87 13.50 -9.44
C PRO A 209 10.00 14.64 -8.89
N GLN A 210 9.24 14.37 -7.82
CA GLN A 210 8.39 15.39 -7.19
C GLN A 210 9.23 16.50 -6.52
N MET A 211 10.49 16.23 -6.18
CA MET A 211 11.39 17.23 -5.60
C MET A 211 11.90 18.26 -6.62
N PHE A 212 11.89 17.91 -7.92
CA PHE A 212 12.37 18.80 -8.98
C PHE A 212 11.29 19.71 -9.57
N ASN A 213 10.02 19.49 -9.23
CA ASN A 213 8.90 20.31 -9.68
C ASN A 213 8.20 20.98 -8.48
N ALA A 214 8.52 22.26 -8.27
CA ALA A 214 7.98 23.04 -7.16
C ALA A 214 6.46 23.30 -7.26
N ASP A 215 5.85 23.14 -8.45
CA ASP A 215 4.42 23.33 -8.63
C ASP A 215 3.67 22.02 -8.35
N LEU A 216 3.22 21.88 -7.11
CA LEU A 216 2.39 20.75 -6.66
C LEU A 216 1.07 20.62 -7.44
N ASN A 217 0.58 21.68 -8.07
CA ASN A 217 -0.66 21.68 -8.85
C ASN A 217 -0.43 21.44 -10.35
N SER A 218 0.82 21.27 -10.77
CA SER A 218 1.17 20.96 -12.15
C SER A 218 0.45 19.69 -12.62
N VAL A 219 -0.14 19.73 -13.81
CA VAL A 219 -0.77 18.56 -14.44
C VAL A 219 0.21 17.37 -14.52
N ILE A 220 1.50 17.65 -14.72
CA ILE A 220 2.55 16.62 -14.77
C ILE A 220 2.68 15.93 -13.40
N ASN A 221 2.72 16.70 -12.31
CA ASN A 221 2.81 16.16 -10.95
C ASN A 221 1.56 15.37 -10.58
N LEU A 222 0.37 15.84 -10.98
CA LEU A 222 -0.89 15.12 -10.79
C LEU A 222 -0.88 13.76 -11.52
N VAL A 223 -0.57 13.76 -12.83
CA VAL A 223 -0.49 12.54 -13.63
C VAL A 223 0.53 11.58 -13.04
N TYR A 224 1.72 12.06 -12.70
CA TYR A 224 2.77 11.26 -12.08
C TYR A 224 2.30 10.62 -10.77
N THR A 225 1.67 11.40 -9.88
CA THR A 225 1.19 10.94 -8.57
C THR A 225 0.18 9.81 -8.71
N TYR A 226 -0.79 9.92 -9.60
CA TYR A 226 -1.81 8.89 -9.80
C TYR A 226 -1.28 7.67 -10.56
N VAL A 227 -0.40 7.85 -11.55
CA VAL A 227 0.23 6.71 -12.24
C VAL A 227 1.10 5.92 -11.27
N MET A 228 1.94 6.59 -10.49
CA MET A 228 2.80 5.93 -9.50
C MET A 228 1.97 5.34 -8.36
N GLY A 229 0.90 6.00 -7.92
CA GLY A 229 -0.03 5.47 -6.93
C GLY A 229 -0.66 4.15 -7.39
N TRP A 230 -1.07 4.05 -8.66
CA TRP A 230 -1.58 2.81 -9.22
C TRP A 230 -0.52 1.70 -9.24
N ILE A 231 0.71 2.02 -9.68
CA ILE A 231 1.82 1.07 -9.71
C ILE A 231 2.13 0.56 -8.29
N ILE A 232 2.23 1.45 -7.30
CA ILE A 232 2.50 1.09 -5.90
C ILE A 232 1.42 0.15 -5.38
N MET A 233 0.14 0.46 -5.62
CA MET A 233 -0.98 -0.37 -5.19
C MET A 233 -0.90 -1.76 -5.82
N MET A 234 -0.79 -1.85 -7.16
CA MET A 234 -0.79 -3.12 -7.87
C MET A 234 0.43 -3.97 -7.53
N VAL A 235 1.61 -3.37 -7.45
CA VAL A 235 2.84 -4.09 -7.07
C VAL A 235 2.78 -4.54 -5.61
N GLY A 236 2.31 -3.68 -4.70
CA GLY A 236 2.18 -4.02 -3.28
C GLY A 236 1.26 -5.24 -3.05
N VAL A 237 0.09 -5.26 -3.69
CA VAL A 237 -0.84 -6.40 -3.64
C VAL A 237 -0.21 -7.64 -4.31
N SER A 238 0.53 -7.47 -5.40
CA SER A 238 1.21 -8.58 -6.10
C SER A 238 2.34 -9.21 -5.29
N VAL A 239 3.07 -8.44 -4.48
CA VAL A 239 4.10 -8.98 -3.58
C VAL A 239 3.47 -9.91 -2.55
N LEU A 240 2.37 -9.50 -1.90
CA LEU A 240 1.65 -10.36 -0.96
C LEU A 240 1.10 -11.62 -1.64
N THR A 241 0.57 -11.49 -2.85
CA THR A 241 0.07 -12.63 -3.64
C THR A 241 1.19 -13.60 -4.00
N THR A 242 2.36 -13.09 -4.38
CA THR A 242 3.53 -13.90 -4.72
C THR A 242 4.06 -14.64 -3.50
N LEU A 243 4.20 -13.94 -2.37
CA LEU A 243 4.59 -14.56 -1.09
C LEU A 243 3.60 -15.66 -0.69
N PHE A 244 2.30 -15.41 -0.82
CA PHE A 244 1.27 -16.41 -0.55
C PHE A 244 1.40 -17.63 -1.47
N GLY A 245 1.52 -17.41 -2.78
CA GLY A 245 1.68 -18.48 -3.77
C GLY A 245 2.89 -19.36 -3.47
N ILE A 246 4.03 -18.78 -3.12
CA ILE A 246 5.27 -19.54 -2.85
C ILE A 246 5.20 -20.27 -1.51
N TYR A 247 4.89 -19.56 -0.42
CA TYR A 247 5.07 -20.08 0.94
C TYR A 247 3.84 -20.77 1.52
N VAL A 248 2.67 -20.62 0.89
CA VAL A 248 1.42 -21.27 1.33
C VAL A 248 0.92 -22.28 0.31
N GLU A 249 1.04 -21.99 -0.99
CA GLU A 249 0.60 -22.91 -2.05
C GLU A 249 1.74 -23.70 -2.71
N GLY A 250 3.00 -23.38 -2.41
CA GLY A 250 4.16 -24.10 -2.95
C GLY A 250 4.45 -23.81 -4.43
N ARG A 251 3.94 -22.69 -4.99
CA ARG A 251 4.21 -22.27 -6.37
C ARG A 251 5.70 -21.95 -6.57
N LYS A 252 6.22 -22.26 -7.76
CA LYS A 252 7.62 -21.98 -8.15
C LYS A 252 7.68 -20.70 -8.99
N ILE A 253 8.77 -19.95 -8.86
CA ILE A 253 9.06 -18.70 -9.61
C ILE A 253 10.45 -18.73 -10.24
#